data_AF-A0A483S708-F1
#
_entry.id   AF-A0A483S708-F1
#
_cell.length_a   1.000
_cell.length_b   1.000
_cell.length_c   1.000
_cell.angle_alpha   90.00
_cell.angle_beta   90.00
_cell.angle_gamma   90.00
#
_symmetry.space_group_name_H-M   'P 1'
#
loop_
_entity.id
_entity.type
_entity.pdbx_description
1 polymer ?
#
loop_
_entity_poly.entity_id
_entity_poly.type
_entity_poly.pdbx_seq_one_letter_code
_entity_poly.pdbx_strand_id
1 'polypeptide(L)'
;MNKISPEMPELQSMDITADNITKLKSLFPEAFSEGSIDFDVLKQLLGANVDEKEERYGLNWHGKRQARQLALTPSRGTLRPCKDESVDWHNTKNLMIEGDNLEVLKLLQKSYAGKIKLIYIDPPYNTGQDFIYSDDYR
;
A
#
# COMPACT_ATOMS: atom_id res chain seq x y z
N MET A 1 -26.61 5.69 -18.00
CA MET A 1 -25.42 5.59 -17.12
C MET A 1 -24.47 4.58 -17.75
N ASN A 2 -23.23 4.98 -18.05
CA ASN A 2 -22.22 4.03 -18.53
C ASN A 2 -21.94 3.00 -17.44
N LYS A 3 -21.92 1.71 -17.79
CA LYS A 3 -21.66 0.62 -16.86
C LYS A 3 -20.24 0.77 -16.31
N ILE A 4 -20.12 0.98 -15.00
CA ILE A 4 -18.84 1.05 -14.30
C ILE A 4 -18.36 -0.40 -14.10
N SER A 5 -17.20 -0.75 -14.65
CA SER A 5 -16.58 -2.08 -14.52
C SER A 5 -15.46 -2.05 -13.48
N PRO A 6 -15.32 -3.07 -12.61
CA PRO A 6 -14.26 -3.13 -11.59
C PRO A 6 -12.83 -3.27 -12.17
N GLU A 7 -12.68 -3.33 -13.48
CA GLU A 7 -11.38 -3.34 -14.19
C GLU A 7 -10.95 -1.94 -14.66
N MET A 8 -11.77 -0.91 -14.45
CA MET A 8 -11.41 0.46 -14.82
C MET A 8 -10.26 0.97 -13.94
N PRO A 9 -9.12 1.42 -14.53
CA PRO A 9 -7.95 1.88 -13.77
C PRO A 9 -8.24 3.06 -12.82
N GLU A 10 -9.28 3.84 -13.14
CA GLU A 10 -9.73 4.99 -12.35
C GLU A 10 -10.34 4.60 -11.00
N LEU A 11 -10.77 3.34 -10.84
CA LEU A 11 -11.43 2.80 -9.65
C LEU A 11 -10.48 2.00 -8.76
N GLN A 12 -9.22 1.86 -9.16
CA GLN A 12 -8.22 1.15 -8.37
C GLN A 12 -7.37 2.16 -7.59
N SER A 13 -6.88 1.75 -6.42
CA SER A 13 -5.84 2.52 -5.74
C SER A 13 -4.56 2.56 -6.58
N MET A 14 -3.63 3.44 -6.20
CA MET A 14 -2.33 3.50 -6.87
C MET A 14 -1.61 2.14 -6.81
N ASP A 15 -1.09 1.68 -7.95
CA ASP A 15 -0.20 0.53 -7.99
C ASP A 15 1.24 1.01 -7.74
N ILE A 16 1.66 0.89 -6.48
CA ILE A 16 2.99 1.27 -6.02
C ILE A 16 4.07 0.42 -6.71
N THR A 17 3.77 -0.84 -7.01
CA THR A 17 4.74 -1.76 -7.62
C THR A 17 5.01 -1.35 -9.07
N ALA A 18 3.96 -1.07 -9.84
CA ALA A 18 4.09 -0.57 -11.21
C ALA A 18 4.80 0.79 -11.28
N ASP A 19 4.48 1.71 -10.36
CA ASP A 19 5.14 3.01 -10.26
C ASP A 19 6.65 2.86 -9.93
N ASN A 20 7.00 1.98 -8.98
CA ASN A 20 8.39 1.69 -8.65
C ASN A 20 9.16 1.10 -9.84
N ILE A 21 8.55 0.16 -10.57
CA ILE A 21 9.14 -0.42 -11.78
C ILE A 21 9.38 0.67 -12.84
N THR A 22 8.42 1.56 -13.03
CA THR A 22 8.52 2.66 -13.99
C THR A 22 9.65 3.62 -13.63
N LYS A 23 9.76 3.99 -12.34
CA LYS A 23 10.85 4.83 -11.82
C LYS A 23 12.21 4.15 -11.98
N LEU A 24 12.33 2.87 -11.63
CA LEU A 24 13.57 2.12 -11.79
C LEU A 24 13.98 2.02 -13.26
N LYS A 25 13.03 1.77 -14.17
CA LYS A 25 13.29 1.71 -15.61
C LYS A 25 13.74 3.05 -16.19
N SER A 26 13.23 4.15 -15.65
CA SER A 26 13.68 5.49 -16.02
C SER A 26 15.11 5.80 -15.55
N LEU A 27 15.54 5.25 -14.42
CA LEU A 27 16.86 5.50 -13.83
C LEU A 27 17.93 4.54 -14.39
N PHE A 28 17.56 3.27 -14.57
CA PHE A 28 18.47 2.18 -14.95
C PHE A 28 17.86 1.34 -16.09
N PRO A 29 17.65 1.91 -17.28
CA PRO A 29 17.01 1.19 -18.39
C PRO A 29 17.81 -0.06 -18.81
N GLU A 30 19.14 -0.02 -18.68
CA GLU A 30 20.07 -1.11 -19.00
C GLU A 30 19.89 -2.33 -18.08
N ALA A 31 19.36 -2.14 -16.87
CA ALA A 31 19.09 -3.23 -15.93
C ALA A 31 17.78 -3.99 -16.23
N PHE A 32 17.07 -3.67 -17.31
CA PHE A 32 15.85 -4.36 -17.71
C PHE A 32 16.04 -5.14 -19.01
N SER A 33 15.83 -6.45 -18.96
CA SER A 33 15.83 -7.33 -20.14
C SER A 33 14.52 -8.13 -20.21
N GLU A 34 13.91 -8.18 -21.39
CA GLU A 34 12.69 -8.98 -21.64
C GLU A 34 11.52 -8.73 -20.64
N GLY A 35 11.43 -7.52 -20.08
CA GLY A 35 10.40 -7.17 -19.08
C GLY A 35 10.72 -7.56 -17.64
N SER A 36 11.90 -8.13 -17.39
CA SER A 36 12.43 -8.51 -16.07
C SER A 36 13.57 -7.60 -15.65
N ILE A 37 13.86 -7.52 -14.35
CA ILE A 37 15.04 -6.81 -13.82
C ILE A 37 16.20 -7.79 -13.73
N ASP A 38 17.32 -7.44 -14.35
CA ASP A 38 18.60 -8.09 -14.14
C ASP A 38 19.29 -7.46 -12.92
N PHE A 39 19.30 -8.21 -11.81
CA PHE A 39 19.89 -7.75 -10.56
C PHE A 39 21.41 -7.64 -10.62
N ASP A 40 22.08 -8.40 -11.49
CA ASP A 40 23.54 -8.35 -11.59
C ASP A 40 23.97 -7.10 -12.36
N VAL A 41 23.27 -6.76 -13.44
CA VAL A 41 23.46 -5.48 -14.14
C VAL A 41 23.10 -4.31 -13.22
N LEU A 42 22.00 -4.39 -12.48
CA LEU A 42 21.62 -3.33 -11.53
C LEU A 42 22.70 -3.12 -10.45
N LYS A 43 23.26 -4.19 -9.89
CA LYS A 43 24.36 -4.08 -8.92
C LYS A 43 25.59 -3.43 -9.54
N GLN A 44 25.95 -3.80 -10.77
CA GLN A 44 27.07 -3.19 -11.49
C GLN A 44 26.87 -1.69 -11.70
N LEU A 45 25.65 -1.26 -12.07
CA LEU A 45 25.31 0.15 -12.25
C LEU A 45 25.32 0.95 -10.94
N LEU A 46 24.96 0.33 -9.82
CA LEU A 46 24.99 0.95 -8.48
C LEU A 46 26.41 1.00 -7.88
N GLY A 47 27.34 0.20 -8.41
CA GLY A 47 28.76 0.22 -8.04
C GLY A 47 29.05 -0.19 -6.59
N ALA A 48 30.08 0.41 -5.99
CA ALA A 48 30.64 0.04 -4.68
C ALA A 48 29.74 0.32 -3.46
N ASN A 49 28.54 0.90 -3.65
CA ASN A 49 27.58 1.17 -2.58
C ASN A 49 26.58 0.03 -2.37
N VAL A 50 26.81 -1.13 -2.98
CA VAL A 50 26.00 -2.34 -2.75
C VAL A 50 26.58 -3.09 -1.56
N ASP A 51 25.85 -3.12 -0.45
CA ASP A 51 26.24 -3.87 0.74
C ASP A 51 26.09 -5.38 0.50
N GLU A 52 27.23 -6.06 0.35
CA GLU A 52 27.36 -7.51 0.13
C GLU A 52 27.25 -8.34 1.42
N LYS A 53 27.11 -7.72 2.59
CA LYS A 53 27.07 -8.45 3.86
C LYS A 53 25.82 -9.33 3.97
N GLU A 54 26.05 -10.63 4.23
CA GLU A 54 25.00 -11.63 4.46
C GLU A 54 24.19 -11.37 5.74
N GLU A 55 24.83 -10.82 6.79
CA GLU A 55 24.19 -10.61 8.08
C GLU A 55 23.51 -9.24 8.16
N ARG A 56 22.25 -9.19 7.72
CA ARG A 56 21.36 -8.06 8.00
C ARG A 56 20.62 -8.33 9.30
N TYR A 57 20.93 -7.55 10.34
CA TYR A 57 20.08 -7.52 11.52
C TYR A 57 18.68 -7.01 11.10
N GLY A 58 17.67 -7.85 11.25
CA GLY A 58 16.32 -7.53 10.83
C GLY A 58 15.29 -8.35 11.57
N LEU A 59 14.21 -7.71 12.00
CA LEU A 59 13.08 -8.40 12.63
C LEU A 59 12.43 -9.33 11.59
N ASN A 60 12.47 -10.64 11.82
CA ASN A 60 11.80 -11.64 10.98
C ASN A 60 10.72 -12.35 11.80
N TRP A 61 9.54 -12.53 11.20
CA TRP A 61 8.40 -13.18 11.81
C TRP A 61 7.60 -13.95 10.75
N HIS A 62 6.82 -14.93 11.18
CA HIS A 62 5.92 -15.67 10.31
C HIS A 62 4.90 -14.72 9.66
N GLY A 63 4.62 -14.85 8.36
CA GLY A 63 3.70 -13.96 7.65
C GLY A 63 4.28 -12.61 7.19
N LYS A 64 5.53 -12.26 7.50
CA LYS A 64 6.18 -11.00 7.06
C LYS A 64 6.10 -10.78 5.53
N ARG A 65 6.30 -11.82 4.74
CA ARG A 65 6.22 -11.74 3.26
C ARG A 65 4.79 -11.47 2.78
N GLN A 66 3.81 -12.17 3.36
CA GLN A 66 2.40 -12.01 3.04
C GLN A 66 1.90 -10.61 3.43
N ALA A 67 2.26 -10.11 4.61
CA ALA A 67 1.92 -8.75 5.05
C ALA A 67 2.45 -7.67 4.08
N ARG A 68 3.66 -7.86 3.55
CA ARG A 68 4.23 -6.96 2.52
C ARG A 68 3.46 -7.04 1.21
N GLN A 69 3.11 -8.23 0.75
CA GLN A 69 2.32 -8.41 -0.47
C GLN A 69 0.96 -7.74 -0.33
N LEU A 70 0.25 -7.97 0.79
CA LEU A 70 -1.04 -7.36 1.09
C LEU A 70 -1.00 -5.83 1.08
N ALA A 71 0.07 -5.23 1.63
CA ALA A 71 0.25 -3.77 1.62
C ALA A 71 0.46 -3.21 0.19
N LEU A 72 1.06 -3.99 -0.70
CA LEU A 72 1.33 -3.59 -2.09
C LEU A 72 0.19 -3.93 -3.06
N THR A 73 -0.74 -4.81 -2.67
CA THR A 73 -1.90 -5.16 -3.49
C THR A 73 -2.83 -3.93 -3.64
N PRO A 74 -3.13 -3.50 -4.87
CA PRO A 74 -4.09 -2.42 -5.10
C PRO A 74 -5.48 -2.75 -4.54
N SER A 75 -6.14 -1.76 -3.97
CA SER A 75 -7.55 -1.82 -3.59
C SER A 75 -8.43 -1.69 -4.84
N ARG A 76 -9.52 -2.47 -4.86
CA ARG A 76 -10.61 -2.35 -5.87
C ARG A 76 -11.88 -1.74 -5.28
N GLY A 77 -11.81 -1.30 -4.03
CA GLY A 77 -12.92 -0.69 -3.31
C GLY A 77 -13.22 0.73 -3.80
N THR A 78 -14.34 1.28 -3.33
CA THR A 78 -14.66 2.69 -3.53
C THR A 78 -15.35 3.24 -2.29
N LEU A 79 -15.23 4.54 -2.05
CA LEU A 79 -15.90 5.21 -0.94
C LEU A 79 -17.29 5.65 -1.39
N ARG A 80 -18.31 5.24 -0.63
CA ARG A 80 -19.69 5.67 -0.85
C ARG A 80 -20.04 6.82 0.11
N PRO A 81 -20.49 7.98 -0.38
CA PRO A 81 -20.88 9.09 0.49
C PRO A 81 -22.21 8.79 1.21
N CYS A 82 -22.25 9.00 2.52
CA CYS A 82 -23.45 8.87 3.37
C CYS A 82 -23.94 10.26 3.83
N LYS A 83 -24.70 10.95 2.97
CA LYS A 83 -25.13 12.34 3.22
C LYS A 83 -26.05 12.47 4.44
N ASP A 84 -26.95 11.52 4.63
CA ASP A 84 -27.98 11.58 5.68
C ASP A 84 -27.39 11.49 7.09
N GLU A 85 -26.23 10.83 7.22
CA GLU A 85 -25.48 10.68 8.48
C GLU A 85 -24.38 11.74 8.64
N SER A 86 -24.16 12.56 7.61
CA SER A 86 -23.11 13.57 7.62
C SER A 86 -23.55 14.85 8.32
N VAL A 87 -22.69 15.37 9.18
CA VAL A 87 -22.88 16.68 9.81
C VAL A 87 -22.22 17.76 8.95
N ASP A 88 -22.97 18.80 8.61
CA ASP A 88 -22.52 19.95 7.80
C ASP A 88 -21.86 19.54 6.47
N TRP A 89 -22.58 18.72 5.70
CA TRP A 89 -22.12 18.11 4.44
C TRP A 89 -21.44 19.09 3.47
N HIS A 90 -21.90 20.34 3.42
CA HIS A 90 -21.43 21.31 2.44
C HIS A 90 -20.17 22.08 2.88
N ASN A 91 -19.89 22.20 4.19
CA ASN A 91 -18.80 23.05 4.68
C ASN A 91 -17.76 22.31 5.55
N THR A 92 -18.07 21.11 6.03
CA THR A 92 -17.15 20.34 6.86
C THR A 92 -15.83 20.04 6.13
N LYS A 93 -14.73 20.14 6.87
CA LYS A 93 -13.39 19.74 6.41
C LYS A 93 -12.93 18.41 7.03
N ASN A 94 -13.81 17.79 7.82
CA ASN A 94 -13.54 16.56 8.55
C ASN A 94 -14.17 15.38 7.82
N LEU A 95 -13.52 14.23 7.88
CA LEU A 95 -13.99 12.99 7.28
C LEU A 95 -14.05 11.89 8.33
N MET A 96 -15.15 11.15 8.34
CA MET A 96 -15.27 9.86 9.03
C MET A 96 -15.49 8.81 7.96
N ILE A 97 -14.73 7.71 8.01
CA ILE A 97 -14.81 6.63 7.03
C ILE A 97 -14.97 5.33 7.79
N GLU A 98 -16.02 4.59 7.47
CA GLU A 98 -16.28 3.26 8.01
C GLU A 98 -15.75 2.19 7.04
N GLY A 99 -14.98 1.24 7.56
CA GLY A 99 -14.43 0.12 6.79
C GLY A 99 -13.17 -0.48 7.42
N ASP A 100 -12.62 -1.50 6.78
CA ASP A 100 -11.31 -2.04 7.13
C ASP A 100 -10.23 -0.97 6.91
N ASN A 101 -9.36 -0.79 7.91
CA ASN A 101 -8.42 0.32 7.91
C ASN A 101 -7.36 0.20 6.80
N LEU A 102 -6.91 -1.00 6.46
CA LEU A 102 -5.90 -1.22 5.42
C LEU A 102 -6.49 -0.85 4.05
N GLU A 103 -7.72 -1.27 3.79
CA GLU A 103 -8.42 -0.95 2.54
C GLU A 103 -8.71 0.55 2.41
N VAL A 104 -9.19 1.19 3.49
CA VAL A 104 -9.43 2.64 3.51
C VAL A 104 -8.14 3.43 3.27
N LEU A 105 -7.03 3.05 3.92
CA LEU A 105 -5.75 3.74 3.75
C LEU A 105 -5.22 3.62 2.31
N LYS A 106 -5.42 2.49 1.64
CA LYS A 106 -5.07 2.33 0.21
C LYS A 106 -5.85 3.30 -0.67
N LEU A 107 -7.14 3.48 -0.43
CA LEU A 107 -7.99 4.42 -1.18
C LEU A 107 -7.57 5.88 -0.94
N LEU A 108 -7.24 6.23 0.29
CA LEU A 108 -6.80 7.59 0.64
C LEU A 108 -5.41 7.94 0.11
N GLN A 109 -4.57 6.95 -0.18
CA GLN A 109 -3.18 7.15 -0.59
C GLN A 109 -3.06 8.14 -1.76
N LYS A 110 -3.89 8.00 -2.80
CA LYS A 110 -3.83 8.85 -4.00
C LYS A 110 -4.07 10.34 -3.70
N SER A 111 -4.99 10.63 -2.80
CA SER A 111 -5.41 12.01 -2.51
C SER A 111 -4.65 12.65 -1.36
N TYR A 112 -4.15 11.85 -0.41
CA TYR A 112 -3.60 12.32 0.87
C TYR A 112 -2.11 11.99 1.10
N ALA A 113 -1.44 11.29 0.19
CA ALA A 113 0.00 11.02 0.30
C ALA A 113 0.80 12.32 0.50
N GLY A 114 1.66 12.33 1.52
CA GLY A 114 2.51 13.48 1.88
C GLY A 114 1.76 14.68 2.49
N LYS A 115 0.44 14.58 2.74
CA LYS A 115 -0.38 15.70 3.26
C LYS A 115 -0.77 15.55 4.74
N ILE A 116 -0.53 14.40 5.36
CA ILE A 116 -0.89 14.14 6.75
C ILE A 116 0.18 14.66 7.70
N LYS A 117 -0.20 15.54 8.64
CA LYS A 117 0.74 16.15 9.60
C LYS A 117 0.98 15.30 10.85
N LEU A 118 -0.05 14.60 11.33
CA LEU A 118 0.00 13.80 12.55
C LEU A 118 -0.94 12.60 12.39
N ILE A 119 -0.48 11.45 12.85
CA ILE A 119 -1.27 10.22 12.95
C ILE A 119 -1.29 9.83 14.43
N TYR A 120 -2.49 9.67 14.99
CA TYR A 120 -2.69 9.13 16.32
C TYR A 120 -3.52 7.85 16.19
N ILE A 121 -3.02 6.76 16.77
CA ILE A 121 -3.66 5.43 16.73
C ILE A 121 -3.57 4.78 18.11
N ASP A 122 -4.61 4.05 18.47
CA ASP A 122 -4.68 3.20 19.65
C ASP A 122 -4.93 1.75 19.22
N PRO A 123 -3.92 1.04 18.68
CA PRO A 123 -4.07 -0.33 18.23
C PRO A 123 -4.16 -1.29 19.42
N PRO A 124 -4.68 -2.51 19.24
CA PRO A 124 -4.72 -3.51 20.30
C PRO A 124 -3.31 -3.90 20.80
N TYR A 125 -3.14 -3.95 22.13
CA TYR A 125 -1.83 -4.16 22.77
C TYR A 125 -1.41 -5.64 22.90
N ASN A 126 -2.25 -6.59 22.46
CA ASN A 126 -1.97 -8.02 22.50
C ASN A 126 -1.55 -8.54 23.90
N THR A 127 -2.24 -8.10 24.95
CA THR A 127 -1.97 -8.45 26.36
C THR A 127 -2.50 -9.83 26.78
N GLY A 128 -2.98 -10.64 25.83
CA GLY A 128 -3.41 -12.01 26.04
C GLY A 128 -4.83 -12.22 26.57
N GLN A 129 -5.62 -11.16 26.79
CA GLN A 129 -7.01 -11.28 27.26
C GLN A 129 -8.07 -11.11 26.16
N ASP A 130 -7.77 -10.43 25.04
CA ASP A 130 -8.81 -9.98 24.10
C ASP A 130 -8.41 -9.99 22.60
N PHE A 131 -7.47 -10.82 22.14
CA PHE A 131 -7.19 -10.94 20.71
C PHE A 131 -6.94 -12.39 20.27
N ILE A 132 -7.94 -12.98 19.60
CA ILE A 132 -7.76 -14.10 18.68
C ILE A 132 -7.69 -13.44 17.30
N TYR A 133 -6.55 -13.58 16.62
CA TYR A 133 -6.48 -13.26 15.20
C TYR A 133 -7.53 -14.15 14.50
N SER A 134 -8.57 -13.55 13.92
CA SER A 134 -9.58 -14.29 13.15
C SER A 134 -8.99 -14.70 11.80
N ASP A 135 -8.04 -15.62 11.86
CA ASP A 135 -7.41 -16.28 10.73
C ASP A 135 -8.26 -17.51 10.35
N ASP A 136 -9.51 -17.31 9.94
CA ASP A 136 -10.24 -18.38 9.23
C ASP A 136 -9.73 -18.39 7.78
N TYR A 137 -8.61 -19.10 7.56
CA TYR A 137 -8.00 -19.35 6.25
C TYR A 137 -8.78 -20.40 5.43
N ARG A 138 -10.12 -20.35 5.45
CA ARG A 138 -10.96 -21.23 4.62
C ARG A 138 -11.15 -20.68 3.21
#